data_AF-A0AAN8JRD8-F1
#
_entry.id   AF-A0AAN8JRD8-F1
#
_cell.length_a   1.000
_cell.length_b   1.000
_cell.length_c   1.000
_cell.angle_alpha   90.00
_cell.angle_beta   90.00
_cell.angle_gamma   90.00
#
_symmetry.space_group_name_H-M   'P 1'
#
loop_
_entity.id
_entity.type
_entity.pdbx_description
1 polymer ?
#
loop_
_entity_poly.entity_id
_entity_poly.type
_entity_poly.pdbx_seq_one_letter_code
_entity_poly.pdbx_strand_id
1 'polypeptide(L)'
;MAVRNSAVIAPYQFEPEYSPGEMRTDSDTDTSEDEAIDDNNARVGNTDWCLCTNCSSMPLSDECVCCKETDAVTHRLAHTTLYVIENEGFRTVCLNAEVLRVSAIARADITSSRFQTSKF
;
A
#
# COMPACT_ATOMS: atom_id res chain seq x y z
N MET A 1 4.74 -52.16 0.12
CA MET A 1 5.75 -51.46 -0.70
C MET A 1 5.05 -50.30 -1.37
N ALA A 2 5.24 -49.07 -0.86
CA ALA A 2 6.19 -48.05 -1.36
C ALA A 2 5.66 -47.41 -2.66
N VAL A 3 5.57 -46.08 -2.84
CA VAL A 3 6.49 -44.99 -2.46
C VAL A 3 5.67 -43.71 -2.19
N ARG A 4 5.94 -43.02 -1.06
CA ARG A 4 5.55 -41.61 -0.88
C ARG A 4 6.60 -40.77 -1.60
N ASN A 5 6.21 -40.08 -2.67
CA ASN A 5 7.12 -39.19 -3.39
C ASN A 5 7.14 -37.83 -2.68
N SER A 6 7.98 -37.70 -1.65
CA SER A 6 8.31 -36.39 -1.07
C SER A 6 9.36 -35.73 -1.95
N ALA A 7 8.91 -35.02 -2.99
CA ALA A 7 9.79 -34.17 -3.77
C ALA A 7 10.28 -33.02 -2.88
N VAL A 8 11.54 -33.08 -2.48
CA VAL A 8 12.22 -31.98 -1.77
C VAL A 8 12.44 -30.88 -2.80
N ILE A 9 11.76 -29.74 -2.64
CA ILE A 9 11.97 -28.55 -3.45
C ILE A 9 13.31 -27.94 -3.01
N ALA A 10 14.28 -27.89 -3.93
CA ALA A 10 15.58 -27.29 -3.65
C ALA A 10 15.57 -25.78 -3.96
N PRO A 11 16.39 -24.97 -3.26
CA PRO A 11 16.58 -23.57 -3.62
C PRO A 11 17.00 -23.44 -5.09
N TYR A 12 16.41 -22.48 -5.81
CA TYR A 12 16.69 -22.15 -7.22
C TYR A 12 16.25 -23.18 -8.28
N GLN A 13 15.47 -24.20 -7.90
CA GLN A 13 14.96 -25.22 -8.84
C GLN A 13 14.06 -24.66 -9.97
N PHE A 14 13.53 -23.44 -9.81
CA PHE A 14 12.63 -22.81 -10.77
C PHE A 14 13.21 -21.51 -11.35
N GLU A 15 14.52 -21.28 -11.19
CA GLU A 15 15.14 -20.16 -11.88
C GLU A 15 15.35 -20.49 -13.36
N PRO A 16 15.07 -19.55 -14.27
CA PRO A 16 15.30 -19.75 -15.69
C PRO A 16 16.80 -19.92 -15.98
N GLU A 17 17.16 -20.96 -16.74
CA GLU A 17 18.54 -21.16 -17.18
C GLU A 17 18.87 -20.18 -18.31
N TYR A 18 19.86 -19.32 -18.09
CA TYR A 18 20.32 -18.40 -19.12
C TYR A 18 21.14 -19.15 -20.18
N SER A 19 20.68 -19.16 -21.43
CA SER A 19 21.46 -19.68 -22.55
C SER A 19 22.48 -18.63 -23.00
N PRO A 20 23.76 -18.96 -23.19
CA PRO A 20 24.79 -18.02 -23.65
C PRO A 20 24.50 -17.34 -25.01
N GLY A 21 23.44 -17.75 -25.71
CA GLY A 21 22.96 -17.12 -26.95
C GLY A 21 21.90 -16.02 -26.77
N GLU A 22 21.43 -15.76 -25.54
CA GLU A 22 20.41 -14.72 -25.27
C GLU A 22 21.02 -13.35 -24.91
N MET A 23 22.28 -13.10 -25.29
CA MET A 23 22.86 -11.76 -25.21
C MET A 23 22.08 -10.83 -26.14
N ARG A 24 21.28 -9.93 -25.57
CA ARG A 24 20.68 -8.85 -26.33
C ARG A 24 21.82 -7.93 -26.76
N THR A 25 22.12 -7.90 -28.05
CA THR A 25 22.90 -6.81 -28.63
C THR A 25 22.03 -5.57 -28.59
N ASP A 26 22.32 -4.67 -27.65
CA ASP A 26 21.78 -3.33 -27.61
C ASP A 26 22.02 -2.68 -28.97
N SER A 27 20.95 -2.58 -29.77
CA SER A 27 20.92 -1.74 -30.96
C SER A 27 20.23 -0.46 -30.55
N ASP A 28 21.04 0.58 -30.40
CA ASP A 28 20.61 1.98 -30.28
C ASP A 28 19.65 2.31 -31.42
N THR A 29 18.39 2.62 -31.11
CA THR A 29 17.51 3.33 -32.03
C THR A 29 16.51 4.18 -31.25
N ASP A 30 16.63 5.48 -31.50
CA ASP A 30 15.74 6.60 -31.23
C ASP A 30 15.44 6.99 -29.77
N THR A 31 16.23 7.98 -29.35
CA THR A 31 15.91 8.98 -28.34
C THR A 31 14.63 9.74 -28.73
N SER A 32 13.47 9.14 -28.49
CA SER A 32 12.29 9.92 -28.15
C SER A 32 12.37 10.20 -26.66
N GLU A 33 12.82 11.41 -26.31
CA GLU A 33 12.55 12.03 -25.02
C GLU A 33 11.02 12.23 -24.90
N ASP A 34 10.27 11.14 -24.81
CA ASP A 34 9.05 11.16 -24.02
C ASP A 34 9.55 11.20 -22.58
N GLU A 35 9.86 12.42 -22.13
CA GLU A 35 9.85 12.77 -20.72
C GLU A 35 8.47 12.35 -20.20
N ALA A 36 8.37 11.09 -19.77
CA ALA A 36 7.29 10.62 -18.94
C ALA A 36 7.40 11.46 -17.68
N ILE A 37 6.75 12.62 -17.69
CA ILE A 37 6.56 13.45 -16.52
C ILE A 37 6.06 12.48 -15.47
N ASP A 38 6.86 12.29 -14.43
CA ASP A 38 6.46 11.51 -13.28
C ASP A 38 5.21 12.17 -12.70
N ASP A 39 4.04 11.70 -13.16
CA ASP A 39 2.72 12.24 -12.85
C ASP A 39 2.46 12.21 -11.33
N ASN A 40 3.21 11.37 -10.61
CA ASN A 40 3.26 11.37 -9.16
C ASN A 40 3.79 12.71 -8.60
N ASN A 41 4.87 13.24 -9.16
CA ASN A 41 5.44 14.50 -8.69
C ASN A 41 4.58 15.72 -9.06
N ALA A 42 3.70 15.60 -10.06
CA ALA A 42 2.78 16.67 -10.47
C ALA A 42 1.72 17.00 -9.39
N ARG A 43 1.47 16.09 -8.44
CA ARG A 43 0.49 16.27 -7.36
C ARG A 43 1.05 16.98 -6.13
N VAL A 44 2.37 17.01 -5.98
CA VAL A 44 3.06 17.60 -4.83
C VAL A 44 2.94 19.13 -4.89
N GLY A 45 2.69 19.77 -3.75
CA GLY A 45 2.61 21.23 -3.65
C GLY A 45 1.27 21.86 -4.07
N ASN A 46 0.29 21.06 -4.52
CA ASN A 46 -1.05 21.53 -4.88
C ASN A 46 -2.15 20.56 -4.40
N THR A 47 -3.41 20.92 -4.67
CA THR A 47 -4.61 20.13 -4.33
C THR A 47 -5.55 19.94 -5.52
N ASP A 48 -5.08 20.12 -6.75
CA ASP A 48 -5.94 20.10 -7.95
C ASP A 48 -6.49 18.69 -8.23
N TRP A 49 -5.80 17.67 -7.73
CA TRP A 49 -6.22 16.27 -7.74
C TRP A 49 -7.34 15.95 -6.73
N CYS A 50 -7.65 16.86 -5.80
CA CYS A 50 -8.62 16.61 -4.75
C CYS A 50 -10.07 16.71 -5.26
N LEU A 51 -10.84 15.63 -5.13
CA LEU A 51 -12.27 15.60 -5.47
C LEU A 51 -13.21 15.89 -4.28
N CYS A 52 -12.68 15.94 -3.06
CA CYS A 52 -13.47 16.08 -1.84
C CYS A 52 -13.38 17.45 -1.16
N THR A 53 -12.57 18.36 -1.72
CA THR A 53 -12.28 19.72 -1.22
C THR A 53 -11.73 19.84 0.21
N ASN A 54 -11.39 18.71 0.84
CA ASN A 54 -10.90 18.66 2.22
C ASN A 54 -9.42 18.23 2.33
N CYS A 55 -8.76 17.90 1.22
CA CYS A 55 -7.33 17.56 1.23
C CYS A 55 -6.45 18.81 1.31
N SER A 56 -5.26 18.65 1.89
CA SER A 56 -4.19 19.65 1.88
C SER A 56 -3.04 19.20 0.99
N SER A 57 -2.21 20.16 0.56
CA SER A 57 -0.94 19.83 -0.11
C SER A 57 -0.06 19.00 0.83
N MET A 58 0.52 17.92 0.30
CA MET A 58 1.42 17.02 1.04
C MET A 58 2.84 17.10 0.46
N PRO A 59 3.87 16.79 1.26
CA PRO A 59 5.28 16.87 0.84
C PRO A 59 5.71 15.73 -0.08
N LEU A 60 5.02 14.58 -0.03
CA LEU A 60 5.33 13.39 -0.81
C LEU A 60 4.17 13.04 -1.74
N SER A 61 4.48 12.50 -2.91
CA SER A 61 3.48 12.16 -3.93
C SER A 61 2.56 11.02 -3.51
N ASP A 62 3.07 10.06 -2.75
CA ASP A 62 2.32 8.93 -2.20
C ASP A 62 1.29 9.35 -1.13
N GLU A 63 1.47 10.54 -0.54
CA GLU A 63 0.53 11.14 0.39
C GLU A 63 -0.56 11.99 -0.31
N CYS A 64 -0.40 12.30 -1.60
CA CYS A 64 -1.35 13.09 -2.41
C CYS A 64 -2.55 12.24 -2.89
N VAL A 65 -3.29 11.66 -1.95
CA VAL A 65 -4.42 10.75 -2.21
C VAL A 65 -5.74 11.30 -1.68
N CYS A 66 -6.78 11.28 -2.51
CA CYS A 66 -8.12 11.72 -2.14
C CYS A 66 -8.98 10.55 -1.66
N CYS A 67 -9.79 10.77 -0.63
CA CYS A 67 -10.73 9.75 -0.14
C CYS A 67 -11.80 9.31 -1.16
N LYS A 68 -11.95 10.06 -2.26
CA LYS A 68 -12.83 9.74 -3.38
C LYS A 68 -12.15 8.91 -4.49
N GLU A 69 -10.81 8.83 -4.50
CA GLU A 69 -10.06 8.04 -5.48
C GLU A 69 -9.93 6.57 -5.05
N THR A 70 -10.10 6.27 -3.76
CA THR A 70 -10.01 4.90 -3.26
C THR A 70 -11.37 4.21 -3.26
N ASP A 71 -11.57 3.24 -4.16
CA ASP A 71 -12.82 2.47 -4.29
C ASP A 71 -13.28 1.81 -2.99
N ALA A 72 -12.34 1.27 -2.21
CA ALA A 72 -12.68 0.66 -0.91
C ALA A 72 -13.27 1.69 0.07
N VAL A 73 -12.82 2.95 0.00
CA VAL A 73 -13.33 4.04 0.83
C VAL A 73 -14.69 4.48 0.31
N THR A 74 -14.83 4.73 -1.00
CA THR A 74 -16.10 5.16 -1.59
C THR A 74 -17.22 4.14 -1.39
N HIS A 75 -16.92 2.85 -1.54
CA HIS A 75 -17.87 1.76 -1.29
C HIS A 75 -18.36 1.74 0.17
N ARG A 76 -17.47 1.95 1.15
CA ARG A 76 -17.86 2.01 2.56
C ARG A 76 -18.69 3.23 2.91
N LEU A 77 -18.55 4.31 2.15
CA LEU A 77 -19.26 5.57 2.37
C LEU A 77 -20.60 5.67 1.64
N ALA A 78 -20.81 4.86 0.58
CA ALA A 78 -21.92 4.97 -0.37
C ALA A 78 -23.32 5.07 0.26
N HIS A 79 -23.51 4.53 1.46
CA HIS A 79 -24.80 4.49 2.16
C HIS A 79 -24.87 5.40 3.40
N THR A 80 -23.85 6.20 3.68
CA THR A 80 -23.76 6.94 4.95
C THR A 80 -23.44 8.41 4.75
N THR A 81 -22.30 8.74 4.14
CA THR A 81 -21.84 10.13 3.99
C THR A 81 -21.08 10.31 2.69
N LEU A 82 -21.01 11.54 2.19
CA LEU A 82 -20.21 11.80 0.99
C LEU A 82 -18.72 11.88 1.31
N TYR A 83 -18.33 12.34 2.49
CA TYR A 83 -16.93 12.49 2.87
C TYR A 83 -16.56 11.62 4.07
N VAL A 84 -15.30 11.17 4.13
CA VAL A 84 -14.78 10.37 5.26
C VAL A 84 -14.89 11.14 6.58
N ILE A 85 -14.59 12.44 6.55
CA ILE A 85 -14.59 13.30 7.75
C ILE A 85 -15.98 13.52 8.35
N GLU A 86 -17.03 13.30 7.56
CA GLU A 86 -18.42 13.42 8.01
C GLU A 86 -18.94 12.12 8.64
N ASN A 87 -18.24 11.00 8.42
CA ASN A 87 -18.65 9.73 8.96
C ASN A 87 -18.62 9.77 10.50
N GLU A 88 -19.71 9.34 11.15
CA GLU A 88 -19.81 9.34 12.62
C GLU A 88 -18.72 8.48 13.29
N GLY A 89 -18.34 7.39 12.62
CA GLY A 89 -17.24 6.53 13.04
C GLY A 89 -15.88 7.24 12.99
N PHE A 90 -15.67 8.15 12.03
CA PHE A 90 -14.41 8.90 11.93
C PHE A 90 -14.17 9.78 13.16
N ARG A 91 -15.19 10.54 13.60
CA ARG A 91 -15.08 11.35 14.83
C ARG A 91 -14.84 10.50 16.06
N THR A 92 -15.57 9.39 16.17
CA THR A 92 -15.52 8.52 17.36
C THR A 92 -14.23 7.72 17.46
N VAL A 93 -13.72 7.21 16.34
CA VAL A 93 -12.58 6.26 16.34
C VAL A 93 -11.27 6.95 16.02
N CYS A 94 -11.25 7.90 15.08
CA CYS A 94 -10.02 8.50 14.57
C CYS A 94 -9.64 9.82 15.25
N LEU A 95 -10.61 10.55 15.82
CA LEU A 95 -10.37 11.86 16.46
C LEU A 95 -10.51 11.83 17.99
N ASN A 96 -11.06 10.77 18.58
CA ASN A 96 -11.21 10.66 20.03
C ASN A 96 -9.91 10.17 20.68
N ALA A 97 -9.25 11.04 21.42
CA ALA A 97 -7.98 10.75 22.09
C ALA A 97 -8.04 9.56 23.06
N GLU A 98 -9.15 9.41 23.79
CA GLU A 98 -9.30 8.30 24.75
C GLU A 98 -9.43 6.96 24.03
N VAL A 99 -10.17 6.92 22.91
CA VAL A 99 -10.28 5.72 22.08
C VAL A 99 -8.92 5.32 21.50
N LEU A 100 -8.16 6.29 20.99
CA LEU A 100 -6.80 6.04 20.49
C LEU A 100 -5.85 5.57 21.59
N ARG A 101 -5.93 6.15 22.79
CA ARG A 101 -5.12 5.76 23.95
C ARG A 101 -5.39 4.33 24.37
N VAL A 102 -6.66 3.96 24.51
CA VAL A 102 -7.06 2.58 24.87
C VAL A 102 -6.61 1.61 23.79
N SER A 103 -6.77 1.95 22.52
CA SER A 103 -6.32 1.12 21.39
C SER A 103 -4.80 0.91 21.40
N ALA A 104 -4.03 1.95 21.73
CA ALA A 104 -2.57 1.87 21.83
C ALA A 104 -2.11 0.95 22.97
N ILE A 105 -2.74 1.05 24.15
CA ILE A 105 -2.46 0.18 25.30
C ILE A 105 -2.80 -1.27 24.95
N ALA A 106 -4.00 -1.53 24.43
CA ALA A 106 -4.42 -2.88 24.05
C ALA A 106 -3.47 -3.50 23.01
N ARG A 107 -2.99 -2.69 22.04
CA ARG A 107 -2.00 -3.14 21.06
C ARG A 107 -0.67 -3.53 21.74
N ALA A 108 -0.20 -2.72 22.68
CA ALA A 108 1.03 -3.00 23.43
C ALA A 108 0.91 -4.31 24.23
N ASP A 109 -0.23 -4.56 24.87
CA ASP A 109 -0.50 -5.79 25.63
C ASP A 109 -0.51 -7.03 24.71
N ILE A 110 -1.14 -6.92 23.53
CA ILE A 110 -1.15 -7.99 22.52
C ILE A 110 0.26 -8.28 22.01
N THR A 111 1.06 -7.25 21.73
CA THR A 111 2.44 -7.46 21.29
C THR A 111 3.28 -8.12 22.39
N SER A 112 3.16 -7.66 23.63
CA SER A 112 3.90 -8.19 24.78
C SER A 112 3.57 -9.65 25.07
N SER A 113 2.29 -10.03 24.95
CA SER A 113 1.84 -11.42 25.13
C SER A 113 2.27 -12.35 23.99
N ARG A 114 2.29 -11.88 22.72
CA ARG A 114 2.82 -12.66 21.58
C ARG A 114 4.31 -12.98 21.70
N PHE A 115 5.11 -12.10 22.30
CA PHE A 115 6.52 -12.38 22.57
C PHE A 115 6.73 -13.40 23.69
N GLN A 116 5.75 -13.58 24.59
CA GLN A 116 5.82 -14.57 25.66
C GLN A 116 5.42 -15.97 25.18
N THR A 117 4.48 -16.09 24.24
CA THR A 117 4.05 -17.38 23.69
C THR A 117 4.98 -17.97 22.63
N SER A 118 5.88 -17.18 22.04
CA SER A 118 6.88 -17.64 21.06
C SER A 118 8.14 -18.29 21.69
N LYS A 119 8.20 -18.44 23.02
CA LYS A 119 9.37 -18.97 23.76
C LYS A 119 9.26 -20.45 24.16
N PHE A 120 8.33 -21.21 23.59
CA PHE A 120 8.19 -22.64 23.82
C PHE A 120 8.21 -23.43 22.51
#